data_AF-A0A3G9FXH3-F1
#
_entry.id   AF-A0A3G9FXH3-F1
#
_cell.length_a   1.000
_cell.length_b   1.000
_cell.length_c   1.000
_cell.angle_alpha   90.00
_cell.angle_beta   90.00
_cell.angle_gamma   90.00
#
_symmetry.space_group_name_H-M   'P 1'
#
loop_
_entity.id
_entity.type
_entity.pdbx_description
1 polymer ?
#
loop_
_entity_poly.entity_id
_entity_poly.type
_entity_poly.pdbx_seq_one_letter_code
_entity_poly.pdbx_strand_id
1 'polypeptide(L)'
;MKATPLLRATLTSLLMCSVCACATAPVSPSPVAHIVTPADAADALRHGDLATARKGFGDAAARSPSDPALQTLLALTYQSAASSDPGHLDLALAGYDLALRSGQDSFWAAALAGKAAFDRGRYGQAQAYYARAVILRPEDARALTGLASSAYMAGDPHLSARAASRAASLAASPDLKAHALRLLSLAHTATGQTQAAEIAYQQLALLAPAGAPAIRTRMQELARAQNADTEAVPTPDGSGSPDQVSVDVAIILSQNAQRDSIGLNLLDGLQLQYGRQDQQTHSGSDTGVARTITDTITLPQLTYNLNLFNRFGQYYQVVARPMLTAYRGEPSDFFVGRSTKVAVKGINFSQLENIDIGTQVKVTPLDITAQGTRLKIEVTRSFLSGEPAGTFNEALNTWRQTVSTTVEVRFGTTLILSGLSESVRDSSVTKTPILGDAPLIGSGFNRRVTNERRDAVLVLVTPSPVQAFNSRPWSRPTDVERLMTLWDKTIAPGSDLDTVTETLSRSRLFSRARKSDAPLSWPNLPHDNEDILRELIAP
;
A
#
# COMPACT_ATOMS: atom_id res chain seq x y z
N MET A 1 -9.89 -50.38 -55.26
CA MET A 1 -11.07 -49.52 -55.06
C MET A 1 -12.29 -50.39 -54.79
N LYS A 2 -12.88 -50.28 -53.60
CA LYS A 2 -14.20 -50.73 -53.09
C LYS A 2 -14.11 -50.51 -51.57
N ALA A 3 -15.10 -50.06 -50.81
CA ALA A 3 -16.56 -50.05 -50.97
C ALA A 3 -17.10 -48.99 -49.96
N THR A 4 -18.11 -48.17 -50.29
CA THR A 4 -19.57 -48.28 -50.08
C THR A 4 -20.14 -47.56 -48.83
N PRO A 5 -21.44 -47.13 -48.86
CA PRO A 5 -21.98 -46.08 -47.99
C PRO A 5 -23.38 -46.40 -47.34
N LEU A 6 -24.01 -45.37 -46.73
CA LEU A 6 -25.48 -45.15 -46.47
C LEU A 6 -26.18 -46.04 -45.41
N LEU A 7 -27.31 -45.71 -44.73
CA LEU A 7 -28.22 -44.55 -44.56
C LEU A 7 -29.14 -44.81 -43.31
N ARG A 8 -29.89 -43.76 -42.91
CA ARG A 8 -30.85 -43.55 -41.80
C ARG A 8 -32.09 -44.48 -41.68
N ALA A 9 -32.73 -44.48 -40.50
CA ALA A 9 -34.20 -44.45 -40.32
C ALA A 9 -34.67 -44.00 -38.90
N THR A 10 -35.91 -43.51 -38.83
CA THR A 10 -36.68 -42.84 -37.74
C THR A 10 -37.56 -43.78 -36.88
N LEU A 11 -38.00 -43.39 -35.66
CA LEU A 11 -39.42 -43.48 -35.19
C LEU A 11 -39.69 -42.92 -33.76
N THR A 12 -40.95 -42.59 -33.49
CA THR A 12 -41.58 -41.93 -32.32
C THR A 12 -42.43 -42.87 -31.43
N SER A 13 -42.63 -42.47 -30.15
CA SER A 13 -43.85 -42.58 -29.29
C SER A 13 -44.05 -43.70 -28.22
N LEU A 14 -44.35 -43.21 -27.00
CA LEU A 14 -45.34 -43.62 -25.95
C LEU A 14 -45.15 -44.76 -24.90
N LEU A 15 -45.25 -44.32 -23.62
CA LEU A 15 -46.17 -44.71 -22.51
C LEU A 15 -45.92 -45.93 -21.55
N MET A 16 -45.71 -45.56 -20.27
CA MET A 16 -46.31 -46.02 -18.98
C MET A 16 -46.12 -47.43 -18.35
N CYS A 17 -45.92 -47.37 -17.02
CA CYS A 17 -46.26 -48.28 -15.92
C CYS A 17 -45.40 -49.54 -15.62
N SER A 18 -44.73 -49.54 -14.45
CA SER A 18 -44.95 -50.54 -13.37
C SER A 18 -44.13 -50.20 -12.11
N VAL A 19 -44.71 -50.48 -10.95
CA VAL A 19 -44.21 -50.22 -9.58
C VAL A 19 -43.84 -51.55 -8.90
N CYS A 20 -42.89 -51.49 -7.95
CA CYS A 20 -42.57 -52.43 -6.85
C CYS A 20 -41.77 -53.72 -7.13
N ALA A 21 -40.59 -53.85 -6.49
CA ALA A 21 -40.37 -54.72 -5.31
C ALA A 21 -38.89 -54.75 -4.88
N CYS A 22 -38.65 -54.75 -3.56
CA CYS A 22 -37.34 -54.77 -2.89
C CYS A 22 -36.59 -56.11 -2.99
N ALA A 23 -35.25 -56.05 -3.11
CA ALA A 23 -34.34 -57.08 -2.60
C ALA A 23 -33.02 -56.43 -2.17
N THR A 24 -32.68 -56.60 -0.89
CA THR A 24 -31.50 -56.08 -0.19
C THR A 24 -30.23 -56.84 -0.56
N ALA A 25 -29.18 -56.13 -1.01
CA ALA A 25 -27.81 -56.64 -1.06
C ALA A 25 -27.00 -56.08 0.14
N PRO A 26 -26.09 -56.87 0.75
CA PRO A 26 -25.38 -56.45 1.95
C PRO A 26 -24.36 -55.35 1.63
N VAL A 27 -24.39 -54.28 2.43
CA VAL A 27 -23.40 -53.19 2.39
C VAL A 27 -22.08 -53.73 2.95
N SER A 28 -21.05 -53.81 2.12
CA SER A 28 -19.67 -53.98 2.57
C SER A 28 -19.30 -52.78 3.46
N PRO A 29 -18.79 -52.98 4.69
CA PRO A 29 -18.35 -51.85 5.50
C PRO A 29 -17.18 -51.15 4.78
N SER A 30 -17.37 -49.85 4.55
CA SER A 30 -16.34 -48.92 4.14
C SER A 30 -15.15 -49.03 5.12
N PRO A 31 -13.88 -48.85 4.69
CA PRO A 31 -12.78 -48.82 5.63
C PRO A 31 -13.05 -47.67 6.61
N VAL A 32 -13.16 -48.01 7.91
CA VAL A 32 -13.28 -47.03 8.97
C VAL A 32 -12.04 -46.14 8.88
N ALA A 33 -12.22 -44.89 8.45
CA ALA A 33 -11.14 -43.93 8.49
C ALA A 33 -10.71 -43.81 9.95
N HIS A 34 -9.50 -44.26 10.28
CA HIS A 34 -8.94 -44.09 11.62
C HIS A 34 -9.01 -42.60 11.97
N ILE A 35 -9.85 -42.28 12.95
CA ILE A 35 -9.94 -40.93 13.50
C ILE A 35 -8.64 -40.71 14.26
N VAL A 36 -7.74 -39.90 13.70
CA VAL A 36 -6.49 -39.51 14.38
C VAL A 36 -6.88 -38.72 15.62
N THR A 37 -6.56 -39.26 16.80
CA THR A 37 -6.83 -38.57 18.06
C THR A 37 -5.77 -37.47 18.31
N PRO A 38 -6.04 -36.48 19.18
CA PRO A 38 -5.01 -35.51 19.56
C PRO A 38 -3.75 -36.15 20.17
N ALA A 39 -3.88 -37.31 20.81
CA ALA A 39 -2.75 -38.08 21.33
C ALA A 39 -1.91 -38.69 20.19
N ASP A 40 -2.56 -39.30 19.19
CA ASP A 40 -1.87 -39.81 17.99
C ASP A 40 -1.19 -38.68 17.20
N ALA A 41 -1.83 -37.50 17.14
CA ALA A 41 -1.28 -36.32 16.51
C ALA A 41 -0.06 -35.76 17.27
N ALA A 42 -0.08 -35.83 18.60
CA ALA A 42 1.07 -35.49 19.43
C ALA A 42 2.24 -36.44 19.19
N ASP A 43 1.98 -37.75 19.17
CA ASP A 43 2.99 -38.77 18.86
C ASP A 43 3.56 -38.57 17.45
N ALA A 44 2.71 -38.25 16.46
CA ALA A 44 3.18 -37.91 15.12
C ALA A 44 4.12 -36.68 15.13
N LEU A 45 3.78 -35.63 15.88
CA LEU A 45 4.62 -34.43 16.00
C LEU A 45 5.97 -34.74 16.66
N ARG A 46 6.02 -35.63 17.67
CA ARG A 46 7.25 -36.10 18.32
C ARG A 46 8.21 -36.77 17.34
N HIS A 47 7.66 -37.58 16.43
CA HIS A 47 8.43 -38.32 15.43
C HIS A 47 8.69 -37.51 14.15
N GLY A 48 8.29 -36.23 14.11
CA GLY A 48 8.48 -35.35 12.96
C GLY A 48 7.52 -35.61 11.79
N ASP A 49 6.49 -36.43 11.97
CA ASP A 49 5.43 -36.62 10.98
C ASP A 49 4.43 -35.46 11.03
N LEU A 50 4.83 -34.37 10.39
CA LEU A 50 4.05 -33.13 10.34
C LEU A 50 2.77 -33.26 9.51
N ALA A 51 2.65 -34.27 8.64
CA ALA A 51 1.46 -34.49 7.83
C ALA A 51 0.33 -35.08 8.69
N THR A 52 0.64 -36.15 9.42
CA THR A 52 -0.31 -36.80 10.33
C THR A 52 -0.66 -35.89 11.51
N ALA A 53 0.32 -35.19 12.09
CA ALA A 53 0.09 -34.23 13.16
C ALA A 53 -0.85 -33.09 12.73
N ARG A 54 -0.61 -32.48 11.56
CA ARG A 54 -1.44 -31.39 11.03
C ARG A 54 -2.87 -31.83 10.75
N LYS A 55 -3.04 -33.05 10.22
CA LYS A 55 -4.38 -33.62 9.99
C LYS A 55 -5.10 -33.85 11.31
N GLY A 56 -4.46 -34.50 12.28
CA GLY A 56 -5.06 -34.81 13.58
C GLY A 56 -5.43 -33.56 14.39
N PHE A 57 -4.52 -32.60 14.51
CA PHE A 57 -4.82 -31.33 15.19
C PHE A 57 -5.80 -30.47 14.39
N GLY A 58 -5.77 -30.51 13.05
CA GLY A 58 -6.74 -29.83 12.19
C GLY A 58 -8.16 -30.37 12.41
N ASP A 59 -8.34 -31.68 12.40
CA ASP A 59 -9.63 -32.34 12.67
C ASP A 59 -10.11 -32.09 14.10
N ALA A 60 -9.20 -32.01 15.08
CA ALA A 60 -9.53 -31.67 16.46
C ALA A 60 -9.97 -30.20 16.60
N ALA A 61 -9.20 -29.26 16.04
CA ALA A 61 -9.51 -27.83 16.06
C ALA A 61 -10.81 -27.50 15.28
N ALA A 62 -11.10 -28.24 14.21
CA ALA A 62 -12.37 -28.10 13.47
C ALA A 62 -13.59 -28.52 14.30
N ARG A 63 -13.44 -29.54 15.17
CA ARG A 63 -14.49 -29.99 16.09
C ARG A 63 -14.70 -29.03 17.25
N SER A 64 -13.63 -28.39 17.72
CA SER A 64 -13.67 -27.43 18.83
C SER A 64 -12.95 -26.11 18.46
N PRO A 65 -13.54 -25.25 17.60
CA PRO A 65 -12.86 -24.06 17.09
C PRO A 65 -12.47 -23.04 18.17
N SER A 66 -13.19 -23.03 19.30
CA SER A 66 -12.98 -22.13 20.43
C SER A 66 -11.89 -22.60 21.41
N ASP A 67 -11.35 -23.81 21.25
CA ASP A 67 -10.34 -24.36 22.15
C ASP A 67 -8.94 -23.78 21.82
N PRO A 68 -8.36 -22.94 22.69
CA PRO A 68 -7.08 -22.31 22.43
C PRO A 68 -5.91 -23.29 22.40
N ALA A 69 -5.96 -24.39 23.16
CA ALA A 69 -4.88 -25.36 23.19
C ALA A 69 -4.77 -26.08 21.85
N LEU A 70 -5.91 -26.51 21.30
CA LEU A 70 -5.96 -27.14 19.96
C LEU A 70 -5.53 -26.19 18.84
N GLN A 71 -5.96 -24.93 18.89
CA GLN A 71 -5.50 -23.91 17.93
C GLN A 71 -3.99 -23.66 18.04
N THR A 72 -3.43 -23.64 19.26
CA THR A 72 -2.00 -23.49 19.51
C THR A 72 -1.21 -24.70 18.98
N LEU A 73 -1.71 -25.92 19.18
CA LEU A 73 -1.09 -27.15 18.68
C LEU A 73 -1.12 -27.22 17.16
N LEU A 74 -2.24 -26.84 16.54
CA LEU A 74 -2.32 -26.73 15.08
C LEU A 74 -1.31 -25.70 14.54
N ALA A 75 -1.25 -24.51 15.13
CA ALA A 75 -0.29 -23.47 14.77
C ALA A 75 1.17 -23.92 14.96
N LEU A 76 1.46 -24.68 16.02
CA LEU A 76 2.77 -25.28 16.28
C LEU A 76 3.19 -26.24 15.15
N THR A 77 2.25 -27.01 14.59
CA THR A 77 2.58 -27.86 13.43
C THR A 77 3.00 -27.04 12.21
N TYR A 78 2.34 -25.90 11.93
CA TYR A 78 2.75 -24.99 10.87
C TYR A 78 4.12 -24.36 11.16
N GLN A 79 4.37 -23.94 12.40
CA GLN A 79 5.67 -23.39 12.78
C GLN A 79 6.80 -24.42 12.65
N SER A 80 6.56 -25.67 13.03
CA SER A 80 7.54 -26.75 12.86
C SER A 80 7.82 -27.09 11.39
N ALA A 81 6.83 -26.87 10.51
CA ALA A 81 6.98 -27.00 9.06
C ALA A 81 7.68 -25.81 8.38
N ALA A 82 7.92 -24.70 9.10
CA ALA A 82 8.50 -23.48 8.54
C ALA A 82 9.93 -23.65 8.02
N SER A 83 10.64 -24.69 8.46
CA SER A 83 11.94 -25.08 7.90
C SER A 83 11.84 -25.42 6.40
N SER A 84 10.71 -25.99 5.97
CA SER A 84 10.46 -26.35 4.56
C SER A 84 9.98 -25.19 3.71
N ASP A 85 9.12 -24.33 4.26
CA ASP A 85 8.54 -23.18 3.58
C ASP A 85 8.32 -22.03 4.59
N PRO A 86 9.05 -20.91 4.45
CA PRO A 86 8.92 -19.74 5.33
C PRO A 86 7.51 -19.15 5.39
N GLY A 87 6.66 -19.40 4.39
CA GLY A 87 5.26 -18.97 4.39
C GLY A 87 4.42 -19.61 5.49
N HIS A 88 4.83 -20.78 6.00
CA HIS A 88 4.13 -21.44 7.11
C HIS A 88 4.20 -20.66 8.43
N LEU A 89 5.15 -19.73 8.59
CA LEU A 89 5.20 -18.83 9.77
C LEU A 89 4.00 -17.88 9.80
N ASP A 90 3.54 -17.38 8.66
CA ASP A 90 2.39 -16.48 8.60
C ASP A 90 1.09 -17.24 8.94
N LEU A 91 0.99 -18.51 8.53
CA LEU A 91 -0.12 -19.40 8.92
C LEU A 91 -0.09 -19.73 10.43
N ALA A 92 1.10 -20.02 10.97
CA ALA A 92 1.27 -20.25 12.39
C ALA A 92 0.85 -19.02 13.22
N LEU A 93 1.29 -17.82 12.82
CA LEU A 93 0.89 -16.57 13.48
C LEU A 93 -0.62 -16.36 13.49
N ALA A 94 -1.31 -16.62 12.37
CA ALA A 94 -2.77 -16.54 12.31
C ALA A 94 -3.46 -17.53 13.27
N GLY A 95 -2.92 -18.75 13.37
CA GLY A 95 -3.41 -19.76 14.32
C GLY A 95 -3.19 -19.36 15.79
N TYR A 96 -2.03 -18.80 16.12
CA TYR A 96 -1.77 -18.29 17.48
C TYR A 96 -2.64 -17.08 17.82
N ASP A 97 -2.87 -16.16 16.88
CA ASP A 97 -3.79 -15.05 17.08
C ASP A 97 -5.21 -15.53 17.37
N LEU A 98 -5.66 -16.60 16.69
CA LEU A 98 -6.94 -17.23 16.97
C LEU A 98 -6.99 -17.80 18.39
N ALA A 99 -5.95 -18.53 18.81
CA ALA A 99 -5.84 -19.05 20.17
C ALA A 99 -5.86 -17.94 21.24
N LEU A 100 -5.22 -16.81 20.95
CA LEU A 100 -5.13 -15.64 21.83
C LEU A 100 -6.45 -14.85 21.95
N ARG A 101 -7.42 -15.05 21.04
CA ARG A 101 -8.75 -14.40 21.12
C ARG A 101 -9.68 -15.04 22.15
N SER A 102 -9.44 -16.31 22.50
CA SER A 102 -10.30 -17.07 23.43
C SER A 102 -10.32 -16.53 24.87
N GLY A 103 -9.34 -15.69 25.24
CA GLY A 103 -9.26 -15.04 26.55
C GLY A 103 -8.79 -15.94 27.70
N GLN A 104 -8.50 -17.22 27.47
CA GLN A 104 -7.91 -18.12 28.47
C GLN A 104 -6.39 -17.89 28.61
N ASP A 105 -5.76 -18.53 29.60
CA ASP A 105 -4.31 -18.48 29.89
C ASP A 105 -3.47 -19.13 28.77
N SER A 106 -3.41 -18.46 27.62
CA SER A 106 -2.74 -18.93 26.41
C SER A 106 -1.25 -18.54 26.40
N PHE A 107 -0.51 -18.91 27.46
CA PHE A 107 0.92 -18.59 27.60
C PHE A 107 1.73 -19.11 26.40
N TRP A 108 1.56 -20.38 26.03
CA TRP A 108 2.28 -20.98 24.91
C TRP A 108 1.92 -20.36 23.58
N ALA A 109 0.66 -20.00 23.35
CA ALA A 109 0.26 -19.29 22.14
C ALA A 109 1.00 -17.94 22.03
N ALA A 110 1.10 -17.19 23.13
CA ALA A 110 1.81 -15.92 23.17
C ALA A 110 3.32 -16.10 22.97
N ALA A 111 3.95 -17.04 23.68
CA ALA A 111 5.39 -17.30 23.55
C ALA A 111 5.79 -17.77 22.14
N LEU A 112 5.00 -18.69 21.56
CA LEU A 112 5.24 -19.22 20.22
C LEU A 112 4.93 -18.20 19.12
N ALA A 113 3.88 -17.38 19.27
CA ALA A 113 3.64 -16.24 18.39
C ALA A 113 4.79 -15.24 18.42
N GLY A 114 5.32 -14.94 19.62
CA GLY A 114 6.49 -14.09 19.81
C GLY A 114 7.70 -14.62 19.03
N LYS A 115 7.96 -15.92 19.13
CA LYS A 115 9.04 -16.59 18.40
C LYS A 115 8.84 -16.56 16.89
N ALA A 116 7.64 -16.92 16.41
CA ALA A 116 7.32 -16.91 14.98
C ALA A 116 7.45 -15.50 14.38
N ALA A 117 6.97 -14.47 15.09
CA ALA A 117 7.09 -13.08 14.68
C ALA A 117 8.56 -12.60 14.67
N PHE A 118 9.35 -13.01 15.66
CA PHE A 118 10.77 -12.68 15.74
C PHE A 118 11.56 -13.32 14.59
N ASP A 119 11.30 -14.59 14.30
CA ASP A 119 11.95 -15.31 13.20
C ASP A 119 11.57 -14.73 11.82
N ARG A 120 10.36 -14.17 11.71
CA ARG A 120 9.88 -13.42 10.53
C ARG A 120 10.46 -12.00 10.43
N GLY A 121 11.20 -11.52 11.45
CA GLY A 121 11.77 -10.17 11.51
C GLY A 121 10.80 -9.07 11.95
N ARG A 122 9.59 -9.43 12.43
CA ARG A 122 8.58 -8.48 12.92
C ARG A 122 8.78 -8.22 14.42
N TYR A 123 9.88 -7.55 14.78
CA TYR A 123 10.30 -7.40 16.18
C TYR A 123 9.31 -6.66 17.07
N GLY A 124 8.61 -5.64 16.57
CA GLY A 124 7.57 -4.95 17.34
C GLY A 124 6.35 -5.84 17.65
N GLN A 125 5.96 -6.72 16.72
CA GLN A 125 4.91 -7.72 16.98
C GLN A 125 5.40 -8.78 17.96
N ALA A 126 6.64 -9.27 17.79
CA ALA A 126 7.26 -10.20 18.72
C ALA A 126 7.31 -9.65 20.16
N GLN A 127 7.65 -8.36 20.30
CA GLN A 127 7.65 -7.65 21.58
C GLN A 127 6.26 -7.65 22.23
N ALA A 128 5.19 -7.42 21.47
CA ALA A 128 3.82 -7.46 21.98
C ALA A 128 3.44 -8.86 22.49
N TYR A 129 3.70 -9.90 21.69
CA TYR A 129 3.39 -11.28 22.06
C TYR A 129 4.18 -11.75 23.29
N TYR A 130 5.48 -11.45 23.35
CA TYR A 130 6.28 -11.76 24.53
C TYR A 130 5.87 -10.95 25.76
N ALA A 131 5.47 -9.68 25.60
CA ALA A 131 4.93 -8.90 26.71
C ALA A 131 3.67 -9.57 27.28
N ARG A 132 2.78 -10.05 26.40
CA ARG A 132 1.60 -10.82 26.80
C ARG A 132 1.96 -12.14 27.50
N ALA A 133 2.96 -12.88 27.00
CA ALA A 133 3.44 -14.09 27.66
C ALA A 133 3.98 -13.80 29.08
N VAL A 134 4.73 -12.70 29.25
CA VAL A 134 5.26 -12.25 30.54
C VAL A 134 4.15 -11.78 31.48
N ILE A 135 3.09 -11.12 30.98
CA ILE A 135 1.91 -10.77 31.78
C ILE A 135 1.25 -12.03 32.37
N LEU A 136 1.16 -13.10 31.57
CA LEU A 136 0.56 -14.36 32.00
C LEU A 136 1.46 -15.13 32.99
N ARG A 137 2.77 -15.17 32.74
CA ARG A 137 3.76 -15.83 33.61
C ARG A 137 4.96 -14.91 33.88
N PRO A 138 4.87 -14.01 34.87
CA PRO A 138 5.91 -13.00 35.13
C PRO A 138 7.21 -13.58 35.71
N GLU A 139 7.18 -14.82 36.18
CA GLU A 139 8.34 -15.52 36.74
C GLU A 139 9.06 -16.41 35.71
N ASP A 140 8.52 -16.56 34.49
CA ASP A 140 9.20 -17.35 33.46
C ASP A 140 10.36 -16.56 32.84
N ALA A 141 11.58 -16.89 33.27
CA ALA A 141 12.80 -16.28 32.78
C ALA A 141 13.00 -16.40 31.26
N ARG A 142 12.44 -17.45 30.62
CA ARG A 142 12.56 -17.67 29.17
C ARG A 142 11.69 -16.69 28.40
N ALA A 143 10.45 -16.48 28.85
CA ALA A 143 9.56 -15.47 28.28
C ALA A 143 10.11 -14.05 28.46
N LEU A 144 10.66 -13.73 29.64
CA LEU A 144 11.32 -12.46 29.90
C LEU A 144 12.54 -12.24 29.00
N THR A 145 13.31 -13.29 28.73
CA THR A 145 14.45 -13.20 27.81
C THR A 145 14.00 -13.01 26.37
N GLY A 146 12.91 -13.66 25.95
CA GLY A 146 12.26 -13.42 24.66
C GLY A 146 11.75 -11.99 24.50
N LEU A 147 11.15 -11.43 25.56
CA LEU A 147 10.77 -10.02 25.63
C LEU A 147 11.99 -9.11 25.53
N ALA A 148 13.06 -9.41 26.26
CA ALA A 148 14.29 -8.61 26.22
C ALA A 148 14.94 -8.60 24.83
N SER A 149 15.02 -9.75 24.17
CA SER A 149 15.55 -9.88 22.80
C SER A 149 14.68 -9.11 21.80
N SER A 150 13.36 -9.31 21.85
CA SER A 150 12.42 -8.65 20.93
C SER A 150 12.38 -7.13 21.15
N ALA A 151 12.41 -6.65 22.40
CA ALA A 151 12.48 -5.23 22.72
C ALA A 151 13.79 -4.59 22.22
N TYR A 152 14.94 -5.26 22.43
CA TYR A 152 16.23 -4.78 21.92
C TYR A 152 16.22 -4.65 20.39
N MET A 153 15.74 -5.70 19.70
CA MET A 153 15.66 -5.72 18.24
C MET A 153 14.60 -4.79 17.67
N ALA A 154 13.53 -4.54 18.43
CA ALA A 154 12.55 -3.54 18.10
C ALA A 154 13.16 -2.14 18.19
N GLY A 155 14.04 -1.88 19.18
CA GLY A 155 14.63 -0.56 19.42
C GLY A 155 14.18 0.09 20.73
N ASP A 156 13.67 -0.72 21.68
CA ASP A 156 13.30 -0.30 23.04
C ASP A 156 14.30 -0.86 24.06
N PRO A 157 15.49 -0.22 24.20
CA PRO A 157 16.54 -0.71 25.09
C PRO A 157 16.17 -0.58 26.57
N HIS A 158 15.24 0.30 26.94
CA HIS A 158 14.77 0.42 28.33
C HIS A 158 13.95 -0.80 28.75
N LEU A 159 12.97 -1.18 27.93
CA LEU A 159 12.21 -2.40 28.17
C LEU A 159 13.13 -3.62 28.13
N SER A 160 14.08 -3.65 27.18
CA SER A 160 15.07 -4.72 27.11
C SER A 160 15.88 -4.85 28.39
N ALA A 161 16.45 -3.75 28.92
CA ALA A 161 17.22 -3.76 30.14
C ALA A 161 16.40 -4.25 31.34
N ARG A 162 15.15 -3.79 31.49
CA ARG A 162 14.25 -4.22 32.56
C ARG A 162 13.93 -5.72 32.48
N ALA A 163 13.51 -6.19 31.31
CA ALA A 163 13.19 -7.59 31.08
C ALA A 163 14.42 -8.49 31.26
N ALA A 164 15.59 -8.07 30.74
CA ALA A 164 16.85 -8.79 30.86
C ALA A 164 17.35 -8.87 32.31
N SER A 165 17.25 -7.78 33.07
CA SER A 165 17.61 -7.76 34.49
C SER A 165 16.77 -8.74 35.29
N ARG A 166 15.44 -8.74 35.08
CA ARG A 166 14.53 -9.69 35.73
C ARG A 166 14.81 -11.12 35.29
N ALA A 167 15.01 -11.36 34.00
CA ALA A 167 15.38 -12.67 33.48
C ALA A 167 16.67 -13.21 34.12
N ALA A 168 17.72 -12.38 34.22
CA ALA A 168 18.99 -12.77 34.83
C ALA A 168 18.86 -13.12 36.33
N SER A 169 17.91 -12.49 37.04
CA SER A 169 17.61 -12.79 38.45
C SER A 169 16.83 -14.09 38.66
N LEU A 170 16.02 -14.50 37.67
CA LEU A 170 15.15 -15.68 37.74
C LEU A 170 15.70 -16.90 36.98
N ALA A 171 16.72 -16.71 36.14
CA ALA A 171 17.26 -17.75 35.28
C ALA A 171 17.84 -18.93 36.09
N ALA A 172 17.26 -20.10 35.90
CA ALA A 172 17.71 -21.35 36.53
C ALA A 172 18.97 -21.93 35.87
N SER A 173 19.13 -21.77 34.55
CA SER A 173 20.30 -22.28 33.81
C SER A 173 21.38 -21.21 33.59
N PRO A 174 22.67 -21.60 33.65
CA PRO A 174 23.78 -20.69 33.38
C PRO A 174 23.71 -20.04 31.99
N ASP A 175 23.27 -20.80 30.97
CA ASP A 175 23.17 -20.31 29.59
C ASP A 175 22.09 -19.24 29.43
N LEU A 176 20.92 -19.44 30.04
CA LEU A 176 19.84 -18.45 30.02
C LEU A 176 20.26 -17.18 30.76
N LYS A 177 20.94 -17.34 31.90
CA LYS A 177 21.47 -16.22 32.68
C LYS A 177 22.53 -15.44 31.89
N ALA A 178 23.44 -16.13 31.20
CA ALA A 178 24.42 -15.51 30.32
C ALA A 178 23.74 -14.74 29.18
N HIS A 179 22.71 -15.31 28.55
CA HIS A 179 21.98 -14.62 27.48
C HIS A 179 21.25 -13.36 27.99
N ALA A 180 20.62 -13.44 29.17
CA ALA A 180 20.01 -12.27 29.80
C ALA A 180 21.04 -11.19 30.15
N LEU A 181 22.19 -11.55 30.72
CA LEU A 181 23.26 -10.60 31.04
C LEU A 181 23.88 -9.94 29.81
N ARG A 182 23.97 -10.66 28.70
CA ARG A 182 24.38 -10.13 27.40
C ARG A 182 23.42 -9.04 26.90
N LEU A 183 22.11 -9.29 26.95
CA LEU A 183 21.12 -8.29 26.56
C LEU A 183 21.16 -7.08 27.51
N LEU A 184 21.31 -7.34 28.81
CA LEU A 184 21.40 -6.30 29.83
C LEU A 184 22.61 -5.38 29.61
N SER A 185 23.79 -5.93 29.32
CA SER A 185 25.00 -5.13 29.07
C SER A 185 24.87 -4.26 27.81
N LEU A 186 24.30 -4.82 26.74
CA LEU A 186 24.05 -4.08 25.49
C LEU A 186 22.98 -2.99 25.67
N ALA A 187 21.89 -3.30 26.36
CA ALA A 187 20.80 -2.37 26.62
C ALA A 187 21.21 -1.22 27.56
N HIS A 188 21.99 -1.50 28.61
CA HIS A 188 22.56 -0.45 29.45
C HIS A 188 23.56 0.43 28.69
N THR A 189 24.36 -0.14 27.81
CA THR A 189 25.23 0.64 26.93
C THR A 189 24.42 1.54 26.01
N ALA A 190 23.35 1.02 25.40
CA ALA A 190 22.46 1.78 24.53
C ALA A 190 21.71 2.91 25.27
N THR A 191 21.49 2.78 26.58
CA THR A 191 20.83 3.80 27.41
C THR A 191 21.80 4.76 28.11
N GLY A 192 23.12 4.67 27.83
CA GLY A 192 24.15 5.51 28.45
C GLY A 192 24.50 5.15 29.90
N GLN A 193 23.98 4.04 30.44
CA GLN A 193 24.24 3.58 31.80
C GLN A 193 25.54 2.76 31.84
N THR A 194 26.67 3.42 31.60
CA THR A 194 28.00 2.79 31.41
C THR A 194 28.44 1.91 32.59
N GLN A 195 28.23 2.35 33.82
CA GLN A 195 28.59 1.58 35.02
C GLN A 195 27.76 0.30 35.16
N ALA A 196 26.43 0.40 34.95
CA ALA A 196 25.54 -0.77 35.01
C ALA A 196 25.85 -1.77 33.87
N ALA A 197 26.18 -1.25 32.68
CA ALA A 197 26.59 -2.06 31.54
C ALA A 197 27.86 -2.88 31.83
N GLU A 198 28.86 -2.28 32.45
CA GLU A 198 30.12 -2.96 32.79
C GLU A 198 29.92 -4.03 33.86
N ILE A 199 29.07 -3.79 34.86
CA ILE A 199 28.75 -4.79 35.89
C ILE A 199 28.09 -6.03 35.24
N ALA A 200 27.10 -5.82 34.37
CA ALA A 200 26.45 -6.92 33.65
C ALA A 200 27.44 -7.68 32.75
N TYR A 201 28.35 -6.97 32.10
CA TYR A 201 29.40 -7.56 31.27
C TYR A 201 30.37 -8.43 32.08
N GLN A 202 30.81 -7.97 33.26
CA GLN A 202 31.72 -8.74 34.12
C GLN A 202 31.07 -10.06 34.58
N GLN A 203 29.79 -10.02 34.96
CA GLN A 203 29.04 -11.23 35.30
C GLN A 203 28.90 -12.18 34.11
N LEU A 204 28.65 -11.65 32.91
CA LEU A 204 28.63 -12.43 31.67
C LEU A 204 29.98 -13.09 31.39
N ALA A 205 31.08 -12.35 31.53
CA ALA A 205 32.43 -12.85 31.25
C ALA A 205 32.84 -14.01 32.16
N LEU A 206 32.32 -14.06 33.39
CA LEU A 206 32.50 -15.17 34.32
C LEU A 206 31.72 -16.42 33.90
N LEU A 207 30.53 -16.25 33.33
CA LEU A 207 29.65 -17.37 32.93
C LEU A 207 29.97 -17.90 31.53
N ALA A 208 30.34 -17.03 30.58
CA ALA A 208 30.53 -17.35 29.18
C ALA A 208 31.79 -16.65 28.59
N PRO A 209 33.00 -17.08 29.02
CA PRO A 209 34.25 -16.39 28.68
C PRO A 209 34.56 -16.38 27.17
N ALA A 210 34.17 -17.43 26.44
CA ALA A 210 34.44 -17.55 25.00
C ALA A 210 33.70 -16.48 24.15
N GLY A 211 32.48 -16.10 24.55
CA GLY A 211 31.68 -15.11 23.81
C GLY A 211 31.87 -13.67 24.29
N ALA A 212 32.41 -13.46 25.49
CA ALA A 212 32.54 -12.15 26.11
C ALA A 212 33.37 -11.12 25.31
N PRO A 213 34.47 -11.47 24.62
CA PRO A 213 35.22 -10.48 23.84
C PRO A 213 34.39 -9.82 22.73
N ALA A 214 33.54 -10.59 22.04
CA ALA A 214 32.68 -10.07 20.98
C ALA A 214 31.65 -9.06 21.51
N ILE A 215 31.10 -9.32 22.70
CA ILE A 215 30.15 -8.40 23.36
C ILE A 215 30.84 -7.11 23.78
N ARG A 216 32.08 -7.17 24.28
CA ARG A 216 32.85 -5.98 24.64
C ARG A 216 33.09 -5.07 23.44
N THR A 217 33.52 -5.65 22.31
CA THR A 217 33.69 -4.88 21.06
C THR A 217 32.36 -4.22 20.67
N ARG A 218 31.26 -4.96 20.77
CA ARG A 218 29.94 -4.43 20.43
C ARG A 218 29.50 -3.29 21.36
N MET A 219 29.75 -3.38 22.66
CA MET A 219 29.50 -2.29 23.61
C MET A 219 30.31 -1.04 23.27
N GLN A 220 31.59 -1.20 22.90
CA GLN A 220 32.42 -0.07 22.47
C GLN A 220 31.89 0.60 21.20
N GLU A 221 31.39 -0.18 20.22
CA GLU A 221 30.73 0.37 19.02
C GLU A 221 29.48 1.18 19.38
N LEU A 222 28.64 0.66 20.29
CA LEU A 222 27.42 1.35 20.75
C LEU A 222 27.75 2.64 21.49
N ALA A 223 28.74 2.62 22.39
CA ALA A 223 29.19 3.80 23.13
C ALA A 223 29.79 4.87 22.21
N ARG A 224 30.55 4.47 21.18
CA ARG A 224 31.06 5.41 20.16
C ARG A 224 29.95 6.06 19.34
N ALA A 225 28.94 5.28 18.95
CA ALA A 225 27.78 5.82 18.25
C ALA A 225 27.08 6.87 19.13
N GLN A 226 26.83 6.54 20.40
CA GLN A 226 26.22 7.45 21.36
C GLN A 226 27.02 8.76 21.55
N ASN A 227 28.35 8.69 21.64
CA ASN A 227 29.20 9.88 21.79
C ASN A 227 29.21 10.74 20.53
N ALA A 228 29.26 10.14 19.33
CA ALA A 228 29.18 10.87 18.06
C ALA A 228 27.82 11.58 17.88
N ASP A 229 26.77 11.03 18.49
CA ASP A 229 25.43 11.61 18.48
C ASP A 229 25.23 12.67 19.59
N THR A 230 26.05 12.64 20.65
CA THR A 230 26.07 13.64 21.75
C THR A 230 26.85 14.90 21.36
N GLU A 231 27.76 14.81 20.37
CA GLU A 231 28.26 15.96 19.61
C GLU A 231 27.15 16.50 18.69
N ALA A 232 26.02 16.91 19.28
CA ALA A 232 24.93 17.52 18.57
C ALA A 232 25.27 18.97 18.22
N VAL A 233 25.20 19.25 16.91
CA VAL A 233 24.55 20.40 16.27
C VAL A 233 24.22 21.57 17.24
N PRO A 234 24.78 22.77 17.05
CA PRO A 234 24.47 23.90 17.90
C PRO A 234 22.95 24.14 17.91
N THR A 235 22.38 24.11 19.11
CA THR A 235 21.00 24.57 19.35
C THR A 235 20.89 26.00 18.82
N PRO A 236 19.97 26.32 17.90
CA PRO A 236 19.67 27.70 17.60
C PRO A 236 19.03 28.29 18.85
N ASP A 237 19.70 29.27 19.43
CA ASP A 237 19.14 30.11 20.49
C ASP A 237 17.76 30.62 20.06
N GLY A 238 16.77 30.37 20.93
CA GLY A 238 15.43 30.90 20.80
C GLY A 238 15.41 32.42 20.92
N SER A 239 15.66 33.11 19.81
CA SER A 239 15.25 34.51 19.58
C SER A 239 15.25 34.93 18.10
N GLY A 240 15.56 34.03 17.18
CA GLY A 240 15.53 34.30 15.74
C GLY A 240 14.13 34.13 15.13
N SER A 241 13.78 35.02 14.21
CA SER A 241 12.67 34.84 13.26
C SER A 241 12.70 33.43 12.65
N PRO A 242 11.55 32.73 12.49
CA PRO A 242 11.55 31.39 11.92
C PRO A 242 12.19 31.39 10.53
N ASP A 243 13.07 30.43 10.27
CA ASP A 243 13.77 30.32 8.98
C ASP A 243 13.00 29.49 7.95
N GLN A 244 11.86 28.92 8.35
CA GLN A 244 11.03 28.09 7.49
C GLN A 244 9.57 28.54 7.54
N VAL A 245 8.91 28.41 6.40
CA VAL A 245 7.48 28.67 6.23
C VAL A 245 6.84 27.52 5.45
N SER A 246 5.62 27.17 5.82
CA SER A 246 4.79 26.28 5.02
C SER A 246 3.78 27.10 4.22
N VAL A 247 3.59 26.74 2.96
CA VAL A 247 2.72 27.48 2.04
C VAL A 247 1.73 26.52 1.42
N ASP A 248 0.44 26.76 1.66
CA ASP A 248 -0.68 26.08 1.01
C ASP A 248 -1.15 26.92 -0.18
N VAL A 249 -1.15 26.34 -1.37
CA VAL A 249 -1.60 26.98 -2.60
C VAL A 249 -2.86 26.26 -3.07
N ALA A 250 -4.00 26.95 -3.11
CA ALA A 250 -5.24 26.39 -3.63
C ALA A 250 -5.53 26.92 -5.04
N ILE A 251 -5.65 26.02 -6.00
CA ILE A 251 -5.99 26.31 -7.39
C ILE A 251 -7.40 25.77 -7.63
N ILE A 252 -8.34 26.65 -7.91
CA ILE A 252 -9.72 26.33 -8.23
C ILE A 252 -9.92 26.64 -9.71
N LEU A 253 -10.26 25.62 -10.49
CA LEU A 253 -10.63 25.73 -11.88
C LEU A 253 -12.09 25.29 -12.03
N SER A 254 -12.87 26.06 -12.78
CA SER A 254 -14.19 25.69 -13.24
C SER A 254 -14.28 25.98 -14.73
N GLN A 255 -14.70 24.98 -15.49
CA GLN A 255 -14.94 25.10 -16.91
C GLN A 255 -16.36 24.59 -17.21
N ASN A 256 -17.13 25.40 -17.91
CA ASN A 256 -18.47 25.05 -18.36
C ASN A 256 -18.54 25.25 -19.88
N ALA A 257 -18.68 24.15 -20.61
CA ALA A 257 -18.84 24.16 -22.06
C ALA A 257 -20.25 23.70 -22.42
N GLN A 258 -20.98 24.54 -23.14
CA GLN A 258 -22.31 24.27 -23.66
C GLN A 258 -22.30 24.36 -25.18
N ARG A 259 -22.83 23.33 -25.84
CA ARG A 259 -23.01 23.30 -27.28
C ARG A 259 -24.47 23.07 -27.61
N ASP A 260 -25.08 24.08 -28.23
CA ASP A 260 -26.44 24.02 -28.75
C ASP A 260 -26.38 23.87 -30.28
N SER A 261 -27.02 22.83 -30.81
CA SER A 261 -27.19 22.61 -32.25
C SER A 261 -28.69 22.60 -32.56
N ILE A 262 -29.13 23.58 -33.35
CA ILE A 262 -30.53 23.77 -33.74
C ILE A 262 -30.63 23.77 -35.25
N GLY A 263 -31.56 22.98 -35.79
CA GLY A 263 -31.88 22.96 -37.21
C GLY A 263 -31.17 21.85 -37.99
N LEU A 264 -31.57 21.70 -39.25
CA LEU A 264 -31.11 20.66 -40.17
C LEU A 264 -30.57 21.32 -41.43
N ASN A 265 -29.51 20.76 -42.00
CA ASN A 265 -29.12 21.11 -43.37
C ASN A 265 -29.16 19.84 -44.24
N LEU A 266 -30.33 19.60 -44.85
CA LEU A 266 -30.61 18.40 -45.66
C LEU A 266 -29.63 18.19 -46.84
N LEU A 267 -28.95 19.25 -47.28
CA LEU A 267 -28.06 19.23 -48.44
C LEU A 267 -26.57 19.22 -48.07
N ASP A 268 -26.22 19.31 -46.78
CA ASP A 268 -24.83 19.37 -46.27
C ASP A 268 -24.05 18.05 -46.47
N GLY A 269 -24.76 16.92 -46.59
CA GLY A 269 -24.19 15.58 -46.74
C GLY A 269 -24.52 14.88 -48.07
N LEU A 270 -25.15 15.57 -49.02
CA LEU A 270 -25.54 14.98 -50.30
C LEU A 270 -24.33 14.94 -51.24
N GLN A 271 -23.52 13.88 -51.16
CA GLN A 271 -22.50 13.55 -52.16
C GLN A 271 -23.10 12.59 -53.18
N LEU A 272 -23.44 13.08 -54.36
CA LEU A 272 -23.86 12.26 -55.49
C LEU A 272 -22.61 11.78 -56.26
N GLN A 273 -22.10 10.61 -55.91
CA GLN A 273 -21.07 9.95 -56.71
C GLN A 273 -21.74 9.15 -57.83
N TYR A 274 -21.80 9.73 -59.03
CA TYR A 274 -22.23 9.01 -60.22
C TYR A 274 -21.06 8.18 -60.76
N GLY A 275 -21.15 6.85 -60.64
CA GLY A 275 -20.21 5.91 -61.26
C GLY A 275 -20.90 5.19 -62.42
N ARG A 276 -20.34 5.29 -63.63
CA ARG A 276 -20.71 4.44 -64.76
C ARG A 276 -19.68 3.32 -64.85
N GLN A 277 -20.08 2.08 -64.54
CA GLN A 277 -19.22 0.91 -64.64
C GLN A 277 -19.56 0.17 -65.93
N ASP A 278 -18.63 0.21 -66.89
CA ASP A 278 -18.77 -0.44 -68.20
C ASP A 278 -18.00 -1.76 -68.17
N GLN A 279 -18.72 -2.89 -68.17
CA GLN A 279 -18.12 -4.22 -68.09
C GLN A 279 -18.35 -4.97 -69.40
N GLN A 280 -17.34 -4.99 -70.27
CA GLN A 280 -17.34 -5.76 -71.50
C GLN A 280 -16.87 -7.19 -71.26
N THR A 281 -17.78 -8.15 -71.43
CA THR A 281 -17.42 -9.58 -71.42
C THR A 281 -17.41 -10.10 -72.85
N HIS A 282 -16.26 -10.61 -73.29
CA HIS A 282 -16.10 -11.26 -74.58
C HIS A 282 -16.12 -12.77 -74.36
N SER A 283 -17.12 -13.47 -74.91
CA SER A 283 -17.09 -14.94 -74.98
C SER A 283 -17.20 -15.37 -76.44
N GLY A 284 -16.16 -16.03 -76.94
CA GLY A 284 -16.12 -16.59 -78.30
C GLY A 284 -16.09 -18.11 -78.27
N SER A 285 -16.83 -18.73 -79.19
CA SER A 285 -16.61 -20.12 -79.62
C SER A 285 -16.42 -20.14 -81.14
N ASP A 286 -15.90 -21.26 -81.66
CA ASP A 286 -15.36 -21.41 -83.03
C ASP A 286 -16.37 -21.12 -84.18
N THR A 287 -17.65 -20.87 -83.86
CA THR A 287 -18.70 -20.51 -84.83
C THR A 287 -19.38 -19.16 -84.58
N GLY A 288 -18.90 -18.34 -83.64
CA GLY A 288 -19.38 -16.97 -83.47
C GLY A 288 -18.86 -16.24 -82.23
N VAL A 289 -18.68 -14.92 -82.37
CA VAL A 289 -18.28 -14.02 -81.27
C VAL A 289 -19.53 -13.33 -80.72
N ALA A 290 -19.85 -13.56 -79.44
CA ALA A 290 -20.90 -12.83 -78.73
C ALA A 290 -20.27 -11.79 -77.80
N ARG A 291 -20.61 -10.52 -78.01
CA ARG A 291 -20.21 -9.38 -77.16
C ARG A 291 -21.40 -8.96 -76.31
N THR A 292 -21.31 -9.15 -75.00
CA THR A 292 -22.31 -8.65 -74.05
C THR A 292 -21.76 -7.40 -73.39
N ILE A 293 -22.48 -6.28 -73.55
CA ILE A 293 -22.18 -5.00 -72.92
C ILE A 293 -23.19 -4.84 -71.78
N THR A 294 -22.71 -4.81 -70.54
CA THR A 294 -23.56 -4.61 -69.37
C THR A 294 -23.26 -3.24 -68.78
N ASP A 295 -24.17 -2.28 -69.02
CA ASP A 295 -24.16 -0.97 -68.38
C ASP A 295 -24.92 -1.06 -67.05
N THR A 296 -24.23 -0.90 -65.92
CA THR A 296 -24.87 -0.84 -64.60
C THR A 296 -24.78 0.57 -64.03
N ILE A 297 -25.93 1.15 -63.70
CA ILE A 297 -26.04 2.42 -62.97
C ILE A 297 -26.33 2.08 -61.52
N THR A 298 -25.32 2.17 -60.67
CA THR A 298 -25.48 1.94 -59.23
C THR A 298 -25.89 3.24 -58.55
N LEU A 299 -27.10 3.32 -57.99
CA LEU A 299 -27.49 4.44 -57.13
C LEU A 299 -27.06 4.12 -55.69
N PRO A 300 -26.18 4.92 -55.05
CA PRO A 300 -25.85 4.71 -53.65
C PRO A 300 -27.09 4.93 -52.77
N GLN A 301 -27.23 4.12 -51.72
CA GLN A 301 -28.29 4.26 -50.74
C GLN A 301 -28.14 5.59 -49.98
N LEU A 302 -29.15 6.47 -50.06
CA LEU A 302 -29.17 7.73 -49.33
C LEU A 302 -29.42 7.46 -47.84
N THR A 303 -28.39 7.61 -47.01
CA THR A 303 -28.51 7.48 -45.55
C THR A 303 -28.70 8.87 -44.94
N TYR A 304 -29.86 9.13 -44.36
CA TYR A 304 -30.13 10.40 -43.66
C TYR A 304 -30.14 10.19 -42.14
N ASN A 305 -29.31 10.95 -41.42
CA ASN A 305 -29.33 10.96 -39.96
C ASN A 305 -30.04 12.24 -39.48
N LEU A 306 -31.23 12.07 -38.90
CA LEU A 306 -32.07 13.18 -38.46
C LEU A 306 -31.67 13.63 -37.05
N ASN A 307 -31.01 14.78 -36.97
CA ASN A 307 -30.53 15.34 -35.70
C ASN A 307 -31.02 16.78 -35.49
N LEU A 308 -32.24 16.92 -34.97
CA LEU A 308 -33.03 18.17 -34.98
C LEU A 308 -32.65 19.18 -33.88
N PHE A 309 -32.47 18.69 -32.65
CA PHE A 309 -32.16 19.52 -31.49
C PHE A 309 -31.24 18.75 -30.56
N ASN A 310 -30.01 19.24 -30.40
CA ASN A 310 -29.12 18.73 -29.39
C ASN A 310 -28.59 19.85 -28.53
N ARG A 311 -28.63 19.62 -27.22
CA ARG A 311 -27.91 20.39 -26.23
C ARG A 311 -26.93 19.47 -25.54
N PHE A 312 -25.65 19.73 -25.71
CA PHE A 312 -24.59 19.05 -24.98
C PHE A 312 -24.01 20.02 -23.96
N GLY A 313 -23.97 19.61 -22.69
CA GLY A 313 -23.33 20.36 -21.61
C GLY A 313 -22.21 19.52 -21.02
N GLN A 314 -21.08 20.15 -20.76
CA GLN A 314 -19.95 19.57 -20.05
C GLN A 314 -19.53 20.54 -18.96
N TYR A 315 -19.57 20.07 -17.71
CA TYR A 315 -19.10 20.81 -16.54
C TYR A 315 -17.89 20.10 -15.95
N TYR A 316 -16.81 20.83 -15.78
CA TYR A 316 -15.55 20.32 -15.24
C TYR A 316 -15.06 21.25 -14.14
N GLN A 317 -14.88 20.73 -12.94
CA GLN A 317 -14.35 21.47 -11.79
C GLN A 317 -13.15 20.74 -11.21
N VAL A 318 -12.08 21.47 -10.93
CA VAL A 318 -10.86 20.94 -10.32
C VAL A 318 -10.44 21.82 -9.18
N VAL A 319 -10.15 21.18 -8.05
CA VAL A 319 -9.53 21.83 -6.90
C VAL A 319 -8.21 21.11 -6.63
N ALA A 320 -7.10 21.83 -6.72
CA ALA A 320 -5.77 21.34 -6.36
C ALA A 320 -5.24 22.14 -5.17
N ARG A 321 -4.66 21.45 -4.18
CA ARG A 321 -4.09 22.07 -2.97
C ARG A 321 -2.67 21.54 -2.68
N PRO A 322 -1.68 21.89 -3.50
CA PRO A 322 -0.28 21.61 -3.18
C PRO A 322 0.17 22.38 -1.92
N MET A 323 0.93 21.70 -1.07
CA MET A 323 1.51 22.25 0.15
C MET A 323 3.02 21.99 0.13
N LEU A 324 3.80 23.02 0.47
CA LEU A 324 5.25 22.97 0.41
C LEU A 324 5.86 23.72 1.59
N THR A 325 6.94 23.18 2.14
CA THR A 325 7.78 23.87 3.12
C THR A 325 9.01 24.44 2.40
N ALA A 326 9.36 25.68 2.71
CA ALA A 326 10.49 26.36 2.10
C ALA A 326 11.32 27.09 3.16
N TYR A 327 12.64 27.12 2.94
CA TYR A 327 13.59 27.83 3.78
C TYR A 327 13.80 29.26 3.26
N ARG A 328 14.13 30.19 4.15
CA ARG A 328 14.42 31.59 3.78
C ARG A 328 15.54 31.67 2.75
N GLY A 329 15.26 32.30 1.61
CA GLY A 329 16.20 32.51 0.51
C GLY A 329 16.36 31.31 -0.42
N GLU A 330 15.83 30.12 -0.07
CA GLU A 330 15.97 28.92 -0.88
C GLU A 330 14.68 28.64 -1.68
N PRO A 331 14.79 28.39 -3.00
CA PRO A 331 13.64 27.97 -3.79
C PRO A 331 13.25 26.52 -3.44
N SER A 332 11.98 26.33 -3.13
CA SER A 332 11.38 25.01 -2.97
C SER A 332 10.48 24.74 -4.18
N ASP A 333 10.67 23.59 -4.82
CA ASP A 333 10.00 23.20 -6.06
C ASP A 333 9.14 21.94 -5.83
N PHE A 334 7.87 22.02 -6.21
CA PHE A 334 6.91 20.92 -6.17
C PHE A 334 6.35 20.66 -7.57
N PHE A 335 6.37 19.42 -8.03
CA PHE A 335 5.75 19.02 -9.31
C PHE A 335 4.94 17.73 -9.13
N VAL A 336 3.70 17.75 -9.60
CA VAL A 336 2.84 16.56 -9.72
C VAL A 336 2.24 16.53 -11.11
N GLY A 337 2.55 15.48 -11.87
CA GLY A 337 2.13 15.37 -13.25
C GLY A 337 2.66 14.12 -13.94
N ARG A 338 2.55 14.11 -15.27
CA ARG A 338 3.07 13.09 -16.16
C ARG A 338 4.16 13.71 -17.04
N SER A 339 5.29 13.03 -17.15
CA SER A 339 6.32 13.38 -18.14
C SER A 339 6.10 12.53 -19.39
N THR A 340 5.84 13.17 -20.53
CA THR A 340 5.65 12.48 -21.81
C THR A 340 6.85 12.75 -22.70
N LYS A 341 7.45 11.68 -23.23
CA LYS A 341 8.59 11.80 -24.14
C LYS A 341 8.07 11.91 -25.57
N VAL A 342 8.40 13.01 -26.25
CA VAL A 342 8.07 13.22 -27.65
C VAL A 342 9.34 13.03 -28.47
N ALA A 343 9.28 12.12 -29.45
CA ALA A 343 10.39 11.89 -30.36
C ALA A 343 10.31 12.92 -31.49
N VAL A 344 11.25 13.86 -31.52
CA VAL A 344 11.35 14.82 -32.62
C VAL A 344 12.22 14.18 -33.70
N LYS A 345 11.57 13.64 -34.74
CA LYS A 345 12.28 13.05 -35.91
C LYS A 345 12.65 14.15 -36.89
N GLY A 346 13.92 14.53 -36.90
CA GLY A 346 14.54 15.32 -37.96
C GLY A 346 15.17 14.43 -39.04
N ILE A 347 15.49 15.01 -40.19
CA ILE A 347 16.03 14.30 -41.38
C ILE A 347 17.38 13.62 -41.08
N ASN A 348 18.12 14.05 -40.04
CA ASN A 348 19.38 13.44 -39.59
C ASN A 348 19.59 13.46 -38.06
N PHE A 349 18.53 13.69 -37.27
CA PHE A 349 18.64 13.73 -35.80
C PHE A 349 17.34 13.21 -35.16
N SER A 350 17.48 12.38 -34.13
CA SER A 350 16.37 11.95 -33.27
C SER A 350 16.71 12.39 -31.85
N GLN A 351 16.14 13.49 -31.40
CA GLN A 351 16.22 13.91 -30.01
C GLN A 351 14.89 13.60 -29.32
N LEU A 352 15.00 13.10 -28.09
CA LEU A 352 13.86 12.77 -27.26
C LEU A 352 13.66 13.94 -26.30
N GLU A 353 12.58 14.71 -26.48
CA GLU A 353 12.24 15.83 -25.61
C GLU A 353 11.21 15.38 -24.58
N ASN A 354 11.45 15.69 -23.30
CA ASN A 354 10.52 15.38 -22.23
C ASN A 354 9.61 16.60 -22.00
N ILE A 355 8.30 16.43 -22.16
CA ILE A 355 7.30 17.46 -21.88
C ILE A 355 6.56 17.08 -20.60
N ASP A 356 6.70 17.93 -19.58
CA ASP A 356 6.07 17.75 -18.28
C ASP A 356 4.67 18.40 -18.24
N ILE A 357 3.67 17.58 -17.92
CA ILE A 357 2.27 17.94 -17.93
C ILE A 357 1.69 17.71 -16.54
N GLY A 358 1.39 18.79 -15.82
CA GLY A 358 0.95 18.69 -14.44
C GLY A 358 0.84 20.03 -13.73
N THR A 359 0.82 20.00 -12.41
CA THR A 359 0.85 21.19 -11.56
C THR A 359 2.24 21.33 -10.95
N GLN A 360 2.87 22.46 -11.19
CA GLN A 360 4.15 22.86 -10.64
C GLN A 360 3.96 24.09 -9.75
N VAL A 361 4.55 24.07 -8.56
CA VAL A 361 4.56 25.19 -7.64
C VAL A 361 6.00 25.40 -7.18
N LYS A 362 6.51 26.60 -7.39
CA LYS A 362 7.82 27.05 -6.93
C LYS A 362 7.62 28.19 -5.94
N VAL A 363 8.16 28.05 -4.74
CA VAL A 363 8.06 29.04 -3.67
C VAL A 363 9.45 29.41 -3.21
N THR A 364 9.73 30.71 -3.13
CA THR A 364 10.98 31.23 -2.59
C THR A 364 10.66 32.28 -1.54
N PRO A 365 10.74 31.95 -0.24
CA PRO A 365 10.58 32.91 0.83
C PRO A 365 11.73 33.92 0.79
N LEU A 366 11.41 35.21 0.61
CA LEU A 366 12.39 36.29 0.62
C LEU A 366 12.64 36.77 2.05
N ASP A 367 11.57 36.86 2.84
CA ASP A 367 11.63 37.25 4.25
C ASP A 367 10.55 36.52 5.06
N ILE A 368 10.86 36.20 6.31
CA ILE A 368 9.96 35.49 7.23
C ILE A 368 10.00 36.20 8.57
N THR A 369 8.88 36.81 8.94
CA THR A 369 8.68 37.52 10.21
C THR A 369 7.82 36.69 11.16
N ALA A 370 7.64 37.15 12.40
CA ALA A 370 6.74 36.49 13.35
C ALA A 370 5.25 36.55 12.95
N GLN A 371 4.86 37.49 12.09
CA GLN A 371 3.45 37.76 11.75
C GLN A 371 3.08 37.36 10.31
N GLY A 372 4.07 37.08 9.46
CA GLY A 372 3.86 36.81 8.04
C GLY A 372 5.15 36.61 7.27
N THR A 373 5.03 36.41 5.97
CA THR A 373 6.17 36.17 5.08
C THR A 373 6.03 36.96 3.78
N ARG A 374 7.16 37.43 3.27
CA ARG A 374 7.30 37.92 1.91
C ARG A 374 7.91 36.81 1.07
N LEU A 375 7.23 36.40 0.01
CA LEU A 375 7.63 35.26 -0.79
C LEU A 375 7.38 35.48 -2.28
N LYS A 376 8.21 34.88 -3.12
CA LYS A 376 8.02 34.78 -4.56
C LYS A 376 7.36 33.43 -4.85
N ILE A 377 6.22 33.44 -5.56
CA ILE A 377 5.50 32.24 -5.93
C ILE A 377 5.36 32.19 -7.44
N GLU A 378 5.67 31.03 -7.98
CA GLU A 378 5.40 30.68 -9.35
C GLU A 378 4.56 29.40 -9.40
N VAL A 379 3.33 29.52 -9.90
CA VAL A 379 2.39 28.42 -10.07
C VAL A 379 2.20 28.18 -11.55
N THR A 380 2.57 27.00 -12.03
CA THR A 380 2.38 26.58 -13.42
C THR A 380 1.47 25.35 -13.45
N ARG A 381 0.46 25.37 -14.32
CA ARG A 381 -0.41 24.21 -14.58
C ARG A 381 -0.45 23.93 -16.06
N SER A 382 -0.20 22.68 -16.43
CA SER A 382 -0.27 22.18 -17.80
C SER A 382 -1.19 20.97 -17.91
N PHE A 383 -1.94 20.89 -19.01
CA PHE A 383 -2.76 19.72 -19.36
C PHE A 383 -2.69 19.42 -20.85
N LEU A 384 -2.96 18.16 -21.20
CA LEU A 384 -3.09 17.72 -22.59
C LEU A 384 -4.37 18.27 -23.18
N SER A 385 -4.27 18.93 -24.33
CA SER A 385 -5.42 19.33 -25.12
C SER A 385 -5.60 18.36 -26.28
N GLY A 386 -6.82 17.82 -26.45
CA GLY A 386 -7.17 16.93 -27.55
C GLY A 386 -7.46 17.64 -28.88
N GLU A 387 -7.08 18.92 -29.02
CA GLU A 387 -7.26 19.67 -30.25
C GLU A 387 -6.25 19.21 -31.30
N PRO A 388 -6.66 18.91 -32.55
CA PRO A 388 -5.74 18.50 -33.61
C PRO A 388 -4.77 19.64 -33.96
N ALA A 389 -3.46 19.39 -33.92
CA ALA A 389 -2.47 20.35 -34.44
C ALA A 389 -2.23 20.11 -35.94
N GLY A 390 -3.09 20.72 -36.76
CA GLY A 390 -2.93 20.71 -38.22
C GLY A 390 -3.07 19.31 -38.85
N THR A 391 -2.32 19.07 -39.93
CA THR A 391 -2.35 17.82 -40.73
C THR A 391 -1.32 16.77 -40.30
N PHE A 392 -0.60 16.99 -39.20
CA PHE A 392 0.40 16.05 -38.69
C PHE A 392 -0.27 14.95 -37.86
N ASN A 393 -0.04 13.68 -38.20
CA ASN A 393 -0.63 12.51 -37.52
C ASN A 393 -0.14 12.33 -36.07
N GLU A 394 0.90 13.04 -35.63
CA GLU A 394 1.49 12.93 -34.29
C GLU A 394 1.83 14.33 -33.74
N ALA A 395 0.81 15.12 -33.40
CA ALA A 395 1.01 16.42 -32.74
C ALA A 395 0.39 16.41 -31.33
N LEU A 396 1.20 16.81 -30.33
CA LEU A 396 0.79 16.88 -28.93
C LEU A 396 0.58 18.34 -28.53
N ASN A 397 -0.68 18.75 -28.40
CA ASN A 397 -1.01 20.08 -27.91
C ASN A 397 -1.11 20.08 -26.37
N THR A 398 -0.51 21.08 -25.75
CA THR A 398 -0.59 21.28 -24.30
C THR A 398 -1.06 22.68 -24.00
N TRP A 399 -2.04 22.81 -23.10
CA TRP A 399 -2.40 24.09 -22.53
C TRP A 399 -1.56 24.34 -21.29
N ARG A 400 -1.00 25.53 -21.13
CA ARG A 400 -0.19 25.92 -19.96
C ARG A 400 -0.64 27.27 -19.43
N GLN A 401 -0.86 27.34 -18.12
CA GLN A 401 -1.13 28.55 -17.38
C GLN A 401 -0.04 28.77 -16.34
N THR A 402 0.57 29.95 -16.31
CA THR A 402 1.64 30.30 -15.37
C THR A 402 1.33 31.62 -14.68
N VAL A 403 1.48 31.64 -13.36
CA VAL A 403 1.35 32.83 -12.50
C VAL A 403 2.65 32.98 -11.75
N SER A 404 3.37 34.10 -11.94
CA SER A 404 4.60 34.41 -11.22
C SER A 404 4.47 35.77 -10.54
N THR A 405 4.52 35.80 -9.22
CA THR A 405 4.33 37.03 -8.44
C THR A 405 5.14 37.03 -7.15
N THR A 406 5.40 38.21 -6.60
CA THR A 406 6.01 38.39 -5.27
C THR A 406 4.99 39.06 -4.37
N VAL A 407 4.65 38.41 -3.26
CA VAL A 407 3.60 38.88 -2.35
C VAL A 407 4.07 38.87 -0.91
N GLU A 408 3.43 39.68 -0.08
CA GLU A 408 3.58 39.70 1.37
C GLU A 408 2.25 39.32 2.00
N VAL A 409 2.25 38.26 2.81
CA VAL A 409 1.03 37.66 3.36
C VAL A 409 1.22 37.33 4.84
N ARG A 410 0.22 37.65 5.66
CA ARG A 410 0.21 37.34 7.09
C ARG A 410 -0.13 35.87 7.33
N PHE A 411 0.45 35.28 8.37
CA PHE A 411 0.15 33.88 8.71
C PHE A 411 -1.33 33.69 9.05
N GLY A 412 -1.92 32.60 8.51
CA GLY A 412 -3.33 32.27 8.71
C GLY A 412 -4.31 33.11 7.87
N THR A 413 -3.81 34.02 7.03
CA THR A 413 -4.64 34.75 6.05
C THR A 413 -4.47 34.16 4.66
N THR A 414 -5.56 34.07 3.91
CA THR A 414 -5.55 33.61 2.52
C THR A 414 -5.56 34.81 1.58
N LEU A 415 -4.54 34.92 0.73
CA LEU A 415 -4.45 35.92 -0.32
C LEU A 415 -4.85 35.32 -1.67
N ILE A 416 -5.64 36.06 -2.46
CA ILE A 416 -5.87 35.75 -3.87
C ILE A 416 -4.66 36.21 -4.67
N LEU A 417 -3.89 35.27 -5.21
CA LEU A 417 -2.74 35.58 -6.07
C LEU A 417 -3.15 35.95 -7.50
N SER A 418 -4.14 35.24 -8.04
CA SER A 418 -4.57 35.41 -9.44
C SER A 418 -5.99 34.91 -9.62
N GLY A 419 -6.75 35.60 -10.46
CA GLY A 419 -8.10 35.24 -10.88
C GLY A 419 -8.26 35.46 -12.38
N LEU A 420 -8.84 34.49 -13.08
CA LEU A 420 -9.26 34.58 -14.48
C LEU A 420 -10.73 34.20 -14.57
N SER A 421 -11.52 34.98 -15.30
CA SER A 421 -12.90 34.64 -15.67
C SER A 421 -13.09 35.01 -17.14
N GLU A 422 -13.26 34.00 -17.97
CA GLU A 422 -13.38 34.13 -19.42
C GLU A 422 -14.69 33.49 -19.90
N SER A 423 -15.35 34.13 -20.86
CA SER A 423 -16.56 33.61 -21.50
C SER A 423 -16.45 33.80 -23.00
N VAL A 424 -16.33 32.72 -23.75
CA VAL A 424 -16.26 32.68 -25.21
C VAL A 424 -17.59 32.15 -25.74
N ARG A 425 -18.17 32.84 -26.73
CA ARG A 425 -19.39 32.40 -27.41
C ARG A 425 -19.20 32.47 -28.92
N ASP A 426 -19.12 31.30 -29.54
CA ASP A 426 -18.97 31.13 -30.98
C ASP A 426 -20.29 30.64 -31.58
N SER A 427 -20.83 31.39 -32.54
CA SER A 427 -22.02 30.97 -33.28
C SER A 427 -21.71 30.79 -34.76
N SER A 428 -21.92 29.59 -35.29
CA SER A 428 -21.85 29.30 -36.72
C SER A 428 -23.24 28.99 -37.28
N VAL A 429 -23.50 29.48 -38.48
CA VAL A 429 -24.74 29.23 -39.21
C VAL A 429 -24.39 28.72 -40.60
N THR A 430 -24.84 27.50 -40.90
CA THR A 430 -24.77 26.92 -42.24
C THR A 430 -26.17 26.92 -42.84
N LYS A 431 -26.34 27.42 -44.06
CA LYS A 431 -27.63 27.41 -44.75
C LYS A 431 -27.47 27.08 -46.23
N THR A 432 -28.46 26.40 -46.80
CA THR A 432 -28.57 26.27 -48.25
C THR A 432 -29.03 27.60 -48.85
N PRO A 433 -28.36 28.14 -49.89
CA PRO A 433 -28.84 29.33 -50.60
C PRO A 433 -30.30 29.16 -51.06
N ILE A 434 -31.10 30.22 -50.95
CA ILE A 434 -32.54 30.25 -51.30
C ILE A 434 -33.43 29.42 -50.35
N LEU A 435 -33.18 28.11 -50.24
CA LEU A 435 -34.02 27.19 -49.46
C LEU A 435 -33.91 27.40 -47.95
N GLY A 436 -32.75 27.81 -47.44
CA GLY A 436 -32.52 28.04 -46.00
C GLY A 436 -33.20 29.27 -45.42
N ASP A 437 -33.62 30.21 -46.27
CA ASP A 437 -34.31 31.46 -45.89
C ASP A 437 -35.83 31.40 -46.18
N ALA A 438 -36.35 30.27 -46.69
CA ALA A 438 -37.77 30.13 -47.04
C ALA A 438 -38.66 30.00 -45.78
N PRO A 439 -39.82 30.68 -45.71
CA PRO A 439 -40.63 30.77 -44.49
C PRO A 439 -41.29 29.45 -44.05
N LEU A 440 -41.56 28.51 -44.97
CA LEU A 440 -42.21 27.23 -44.68
C LEU A 440 -41.24 26.06 -44.53
N ILE A 441 -40.11 26.08 -45.25
CA ILE A 441 -39.17 24.95 -45.34
C ILE A 441 -37.76 25.27 -44.81
N GLY A 442 -37.47 26.55 -44.51
CA GLY A 442 -36.12 27.01 -44.18
C GLY A 442 -35.49 26.37 -42.95
N SER A 443 -36.28 25.96 -41.96
CA SER A 443 -35.80 25.25 -40.77
C SER A 443 -35.20 23.86 -41.07
N GLY A 444 -35.51 23.28 -42.24
CA GLY A 444 -34.93 22.03 -42.73
C GLY A 444 -33.64 22.19 -43.55
N PHE A 445 -33.30 23.44 -43.92
CA PHE A 445 -32.16 23.78 -44.78
C PHE A 445 -31.21 24.81 -44.14
N ASN A 446 -31.37 25.07 -42.84
CA ASN A 446 -30.47 25.87 -42.04
C ASN A 446 -30.10 25.16 -40.73
N ARG A 447 -28.84 25.29 -40.33
CA ARG A 447 -28.29 24.73 -39.10
C ARG A 447 -27.50 25.79 -38.37
N ARG A 448 -27.84 26.05 -37.11
CA ARG A 448 -27.12 26.93 -36.21
C ARG A 448 -26.44 26.11 -35.12
N VAL A 449 -25.13 26.28 -34.98
CA VAL A 449 -24.35 25.69 -33.88
C VAL A 449 -23.82 26.83 -33.04
N THR A 450 -24.14 26.85 -31.75
CA THR A 450 -23.61 27.80 -30.79
C THR A 450 -22.78 27.04 -29.76
N ASN A 451 -21.50 27.38 -29.66
CA ASN A 451 -20.59 26.87 -28.64
C ASN A 451 -20.35 28.01 -27.64
N GLU A 452 -20.70 27.80 -26.38
CA GLU A 452 -20.41 28.72 -25.28
C GLU A 452 -19.46 28.03 -24.31
N ARG A 453 -18.32 28.65 -24.00
CA ARG A 453 -17.31 28.16 -23.07
C ARG A 453 -17.06 29.22 -22.01
N ARG A 454 -17.20 28.85 -20.74
CA ARG A 454 -16.90 29.71 -19.59
C ARG A 454 -15.80 29.07 -18.76
N ASP A 455 -14.69 29.76 -18.63
CA ASP A 455 -13.51 29.30 -17.92
C ASP A 455 -13.23 30.24 -16.72
N ALA A 456 -13.08 29.68 -15.53
CA ALA A 456 -12.77 30.43 -14.33
C ALA A 456 -11.61 29.78 -13.58
N VAL A 457 -10.59 30.55 -13.23
CA VAL A 457 -9.42 30.08 -12.47
C VAL A 457 -9.17 31.01 -11.30
N LEU A 458 -8.95 30.45 -10.11
CA LEU A 458 -8.59 31.18 -8.92
C LEU A 458 -7.39 30.51 -8.26
N VAL A 459 -6.33 31.27 -8.02
CA VAL A 459 -5.13 30.82 -7.30
C VAL A 459 -5.07 31.57 -5.98
N LEU A 460 -5.13 30.82 -4.89
CA LEU A 460 -5.11 31.31 -3.51
C LEU A 460 -3.84 30.83 -2.84
N VAL A 461 -3.29 31.63 -1.93
CA VAL A 461 -2.15 31.24 -1.11
C VAL A 461 -2.40 31.58 0.35
N THR A 462 -2.10 30.60 1.20
CA THR A 462 -2.18 30.72 2.65
C THR A 462 -0.85 30.27 3.25
N PRO A 463 0.01 31.20 3.69
CA PRO A 463 1.19 30.82 4.45
C PRO A 463 0.80 30.45 5.88
N SER A 464 1.47 29.46 6.43
CA SER A 464 1.38 29.06 7.82
C SER A 464 2.77 28.82 8.40
N PRO A 465 2.93 28.95 9.73
CA PRO A 465 4.12 28.44 10.41
C PRO A 465 4.30 26.94 10.11
N VAL A 466 5.55 26.47 10.11
CA VAL A 466 5.83 25.05 9.92
C VAL A 466 5.26 24.27 11.09
N GLN A 467 4.33 23.38 10.80
CA GLN A 467 3.88 22.37 11.75
C GLN A 467 4.81 21.17 11.63
N ALA A 468 5.82 21.11 12.47
CA ALA A 468 6.55 19.88 12.68
C ALA A 468 5.67 18.96 13.53
N PHE A 469 5.24 17.84 12.97
CA PHE A 469 4.76 16.76 13.82
C PHE A 469 5.97 16.24 14.59
N ASN A 470 5.88 16.21 15.91
CA ASN A 470 6.77 15.36 16.69
C ASN A 470 6.60 13.95 16.10
N SER A 471 7.68 13.39 15.54
CA SER A 471 7.72 11.96 15.24
C SER A 471 7.33 11.27 16.53
N ARG A 472 6.16 10.61 16.55
CA ARG A 472 5.60 10.02 17.76
C ARG A 472 6.73 9.30 18.52
N PRO A 473 6.93 9.57 19.82
CA PRO A 473 7.73 8.65 20.63
C PRO A 473 7.17 7.25 20.39
N TRP A 474 8.08 6.29 20.22
CA TRP A 474 7.83 4.88 20.00
C TRP A 474 6.40 4.45 20.38
N SER A 475 5.51 4.21 19.40
CA SER A 475 4.15 3.72 19.70
C SER A 475 4.30 2.30 20.24
N ARG A 476 4.37 2.16 21.57
CA ARG A 476 4.44 0.86 22.22
C ARG A 476 3.12 0.14 21.99
N PRO A 477 3.13 -1.16 21.65
CA PRO A 477 1.91 -1.95 21.63
C PRO A 477 1.19 -1.87 22.99
N THR A 478 -0.14 -1.89 22.99
CA THR A 478 -0.96 -1.74 24.21
C THR A 478 -0.59 -2.76 25.31
N ASP A 479 -0.22 -3.98 24.94
CA ASP A 479 0.24 -5.00 25.89
C ASP A 479 1.56 -4.62 26.57
N VAL A 480 2.46 -3.95 25.85
CA VAL A 480 3.72 -3.43 26.39
C VAL A 480 3.47 -2.26 27.34
N GLU A 481 2.57 -1.34 26.97
CA GLU A 481 2.16 -0.25 27.86
C GLU A 481 1.54 -0.78 29.15
N ARG A 482 0.64 -1.75 29.04
CA ARG A 482 0.03 -2.42 30.20
C ARG A 482 1.09 -3.11 31.06
N LEU A 483 2.03 -3.83 30.44
CA LEU A 483 3.13 -4.47 31.16
C LEU A 483 3.98 -3.44 31.90
N MET A 484 4.35 -2.32 31.29
CA MET A 484 5.13 -1.26 31.94
C MET A 484 4.36 -0.62 33.10
N THR A 485 3.07 -0.33 32.90
CA THR A 485 2.22 0.20 33.97
C THR A 485 2.13 -0.75 35.16
N LEU A 486 2.02 -2.06 34.90
CA LEU A 486 2.04 -3.08 35.94
C LEU A 486 3.41 -3.15 36.61
N TRP A 487 4.49 -3.18 35.83
CA TRP A 487 5.86 -3.26 36.32
C TRP A 487 6.20 -2.10 37.27
N ASP A 488 5.83 -0.88 36.92
CA ASP A 488 6.06 0.29 37.76
C ASP A 488 5.22 0.24 39.06
N LYS A 489 4.03 -0.37 39.02
CA LYS A 489 3.16 -0.54 40.19
C LYS A 489 3.55 -1.70 41.11
N THR A 490 4.05 -2.81 40.57
CA THR A 490 4.23 -4.06 41.34
C THR A 490 5.67 -4.51 41.50
N ILE A 491 6.60 -4.11 40.63
CA ILE A 491 7.97 -4.65 40.60
C ILE A 491 9.00 -3.61 41.03
N ALA A 492 8.84 -2.32 40.69
CA ALA A 492 9.79 -1.26 41.08
C ALA A 492 9.14 0.14 41.19
N PRO A 493 8.51 0.50 42.32
CA PRO A 493 8.00 1.85 42.55
C PRO A 493 9.17 2.80 42.86
N GLY A 494 9.65 3.57 41.88
CA GLY A 494 10.65 4.62 42.17
C GLY A 494 11.46 5.19 41.02
N SER A 495 11.41 4.63 39.81
CA SER A 495 12.06 5.25 38.64
C SER A 495 11.02 6.03 37.84
N ASP A 496 11.10 7.36 37.89
CA ASP A 496 10.24 8.29 37.16
C ASP A 496 10.49 8.12 35.64
N LEU A 497 9.77 7.17 35.05
CA LEU A 497 9.97 6.73 33.67
C LEU A 497 9.46 7.80 32.70
N ASP A 498 8.49 8.61 33.10
CA ASP A 498 7.89 9.69 32.31
C ASP A 498 8.90 10.81 32.05
N THR A 499 9.71 11.20 33.04
CA THR A 499 10.76 12.21 32.89
C THR A 499 11.94 11.71 32.05
N VAL A 500 12.29 10.42 32.17
CA VAL A 500 13.32 9.77 31.35
C VAL A 500 12.85 9.58 29.90
N THR A 501 11.59 9.19 29.68
CA THR A 501 11.03 9.01 28.32
C THR A 501 10.77 10.34 27.60
N GLU A 502 10.41 11.41 28.30
CA GLU A 502 10.26 12.75 27.73
C GLU A 502 11.60 13.29 27.22
N THR A 503 12.68 13.11 28.00
CA THR A 503 14.04 13.51 27.64
C THR A 503 14.59 12.67 26.47
N LEU A 504 14.20 11.40 26.36
CA LEU A 504 14.72 10.45 25.37
C LEU A 504 13.86 10.32 24.10
N SER A 505 12.63 10.85 24.08
CA SER A 505 11.84 11.02 22.85
C SER A 505 12.55 11.90 21.79
N ARG A 506 13.56 12.66 22.23
CA ARG A 506 14.41 13.52 21.40
C ARG A 506 15.62 12.78 20.80
N SER A 507 16.03 11.62 21.32
CA SER A 507 17.17 10.86 20.78
C SER A 507 16.68 9.86 19.71
N ARG A 508 16.66 10.29 18.45
CA ARG A 508 16.22 9.48 17.28
C ARG A 508 17.25 8.43 16.86
N LEU A 509 17.74 7.55 17.72
CA LEU A 509 18.97 6.83 17.36
C LEU A 509 19.02 5.36 17.77
N PHE A 510 18.22 4.50 17.11
CA PHE A 510 18.59 3.09 16.91
C PHE A 510 18.07 2.52 15.58
N SER A 511 18.88 2.67 14.52
CA SER A 511 18.76 1.88 13.28
C SER A 511 19.81 0.76 13.19
N ARG A 512 20.48 0.40 14.30
CA ARG A 512 21.72 -0.39 14.29
C ARG A 512 21.72 -1.67 15.14
N ALA A 513 20.58 -2.15 15.63
CA ALA A 513 20.53 -3.48 16.27
C ALA A 513 20.94 -4.55 15.24
N ARG A 514 21.97 -5.35 15.55
CA ARG A 514 22.39 -6.45 14.66
C ARG A 514 21.64 -7.70 15.08
N LYS A 515 21.27 -8.56 14.10
CA LYS A 515 20.69 -9.88 14.39
C LYS A 515 21.56 -10.72 15.33
N SER A 516 22.87 -10.51 15.28
CA SER A 516 23.84 -11.14 16.18
C SER A 516 23.72 -10.68 17.63
N ASP A 517 23.21 -9.48 17.91
CA ASP A 517 23.23 -8.84 19.24
C ASP A 517 22.31 -9.56 20.22
N ALA A 518 21.11 -9.92 19.76
CA ALA A 518 20.04 -10.50 20.54
C ALA A 518 19.47 -11.76 19.87
N PRO A 519 20.24 -12.87 19.81
CA PRO A 519 19.69 -14.13 19.30
C PRO A 519 18.49 -14.56 20.15
N LEU A 520 17.53 -15.25 19.54
CA LEU A 520 16.38 -15.80 20.24
C LEU A 520 16.42 -17.32 20.12
N SER A 521 16.90 -17.96 21.18
CA SER A 521 17.07 -19.41 21.26
C SER A 521 15.86 -20.15 21.81
N TRP A 522 14.85 -19.45 22.34
CA TRP A 522 13.68 -20.06 22.97
C TRP A 522 12.36 -19.44 22.44
N PRO A 523 11.31 -20.25 22.19
CA PRO A 523 11.31 -21.72 22.19
C PRO A 523 12.19 -22.34 21.09
N ASN A 524 12.88 -23.43 21.40
CA ASN A 524 13.74 -24.22 20.51
C ASN A 524 12.99 -25.46 20.02
N LEU A 525 12.30 -25.36 18.90
CA LEU A 525 11.56 -26.49 18.31
C LEU A 525 12.53 -27.37 17.49
N PRO A 526 12.47 -28.72 17.60
CA PRO A 526 11.47 -29.51 18.30
C PRO A 526 11.80 -29.87 19.77
N HIS A 527 12.93 -29.40 20.32
CA HIS A 527 13.37 -29.77 21.67
C HIS A 527 12.35 -29.41 22.74
N ASP A 528 11.72 -28.25 22.63
CA ASP A 528 10.71 -27.78 23.58
C ASP A 528 9.30 -28.36 23.30
N ASN A 529 9.13 -29.20 22.28
CA ASN A 529 7.82 -29.77 21.94
C ASN A 529 7.24 -30.60 23.09
N GLU A 530 8.05 -31.34 23.84
CA GLU A 530 7.53 -32.16 24.95
C GLU A 530 6.92 -31.29 26.07
N ASP A 531 7.60 -30.21 26.44
CA ASP A 531 7.09 -29.28 27.46
C ASP A 531 5.77 -28.64 26.99
N ILE A 532 5.72 -28.23 25.73
CA ILE A 532 4.52 -27.62 25.11
C ILE A 532 3.37 -28.65 25.05
N LEU A 533 3.63 -29.85 24.54
CA LEU A 533 2.63 -30.90 24.41
C LEU A 533 2.11 -31.34 25.78
N ARG A 534 2.98 -31.47 26.76
CA ARG A 534 2.61 -31.83 28.12
C ARG A 534 1.65 -30.80 28.73
N GLU A 535 1.95 -29.51 28.62
CA GLU A 535 1.09 -28.46 29.19
C GLU A 535 -0.20 -28.19 28.40
N LEU A 536 -0.23 -28.49 27.09
CA LEU A 536 -1.42 -28.23 26.25
C LEU A 536 -2.36 -29.43 26.11
N ILE A 537 -1.86 -30.66 26.28
CA ILE A 537 -2.67 -31.89 26.10
C ILE A 537 -3.06 -32.51 27.45
N ALA A 538 -2.26 -32.33 28.50
CA ALA A 538 -2.64 -32.76 29.84
C ALA A 538 -3.23 -31.56 30.63
N PRO A 539 -4.51 -31.62 31.06
CA PRO A 539 -5.08 -30.62 31.95
C PRO A 539 -4.48 -30.66 33.37
#